data_AF-W9QVV8-F1
#
_entry.id   AF-W9QVV8-F1
#
_cell.length_a   1.000
_cell.length_b   1.000
_cell.length_c   1.000
_cell.angle_alpha   90.00
_cell.angle_beta   90.00
_cell.angle_gamma   90.00
#
_symmetry.space_group_name_H-M   'P 1'
#
loop_
_entity.id
_entity.type
_entity.pdbx_description
1 polymer ?
#
loop_
_entity_poly.entity_id
_entity_poly.type
_entity_poly.pdbx_seq_one_letter_code
_entity_poly.pdbx_strand_id
1 'polypeptide(L)'
;MLLQILRFHLLPSLTISCQAFTDLRKQVALAGATHQYFGYSVQTSVAPLPKERHEITWIMRWPVGPELLEKPNLERAFAELSQKDPSSLLIDVANNDDKELLAGLTAPVCEIVAMKMNNDAPIRELPLSHSMRKTYTDCYRMQGFTGGDWGYTLNTNLVGGERDVLPGSWGSRLESKDRKLAIYILGWESIELHEDANKTPVFAEEMIKLGPWINQESGAWYVRFAT
;
A
#
# COMPACT_ATOMS: atom_id res chain seq x y z
N MET A 1 -5.76 10.62 6.80
CA MET A 1 -5.01 9.78 7.77
C MET A 1 -3.72 9.33 7.12
N LEU A 2 -2.58 9.34 7.84
CA LEU A 2 -1.30 8.94 7.25
C LEU A 2 -1.04 7.45 7.39
N LEU A 3 -0.80 6.79 6.26
CA LEU A 3 -0.38 5.40 6.17
C LEU A 3 1.05 5.34 5.60
N GLN A 4 1.92 4.63 6.29
CA GLN A 4 3.21 4.21 5.75
C GLN A 4 3.11 2.76 5.32
N ILE A 5 3.32 2.48 4.04
CA ILE A 5 3.49 1.11 3.54
C ILE A 5 4.97 0.87 3.38
N LEU A 6 5.52 0.00 4.22
CA LEU A 6 6.91 -0.43 4.17
C LEU A 6 7.00 -1.82 3.56
N ARG A 7 7.86 -1.99 2.56
CA ARG A 7 8.20 -3.29 1.98
C ARG A 7 9.66 -3.59 2.20
N PHE A 8 9.95 -4.80 2.67
CA PHE A 8 11.32 -5.24 2.94
C PHE A 8 11.37 -6.76 3.04
N HIS A 9 12.58 -7.31 3.06
CA HIS A 9 12.81 -8.75 3.15
C HIS A 9 13.35 -9.10 4.53
N LEU A 10 12.79 -10.09 5.21
CA LEU A 10 13.46 -10.62 6.40
C LEU A 10 14.72 -11.39 6.02
N LEU A 11 15.68 -11.42 6.95
CA LEU A 11 16.76 -12.40 6.89
C LEU A 11 16.16 -13.83 6.79
N PRO A 12 16.78 -14.76 6.03
CA PRO A 12 16.16 -16.05 5.71
C PRO A 12 15.90 -16.96 6.92
N SER A 13 16.63 -16.73 8.02
CA SER A 13 16.48 -17.44 9.29
C SER A 13 15.34 -16.90 10.16
N LEU A 14 14.69 -15.80 9.76
CA LEU A 14 13.69 -15.10 10.54
C LEU A 14 12.29 -15.21 9.93
N THR A 15 11.28 -15.03 10.78
CA THR A 15 9.88 -14.95 10.41
C THR A 15 9.21 -13.79 11.14
N ILE A 16 8.02 -13.37 10.70
CA ILE A 16 7.22 -12.36 11.40
C ILE A 16 6.86 -12.75 12.84
N SER A 17 6.95 -14.03 13.19
CA SER A 17 6.67 -14.52 14.53
C SER A 17 7.88 -14.48 15.46
N CYS A 18 9.06 -14.04 14.98
CA CYS A 18 10.25 -13.98 15.83
C CYS A 18 10.18 -12.83 16.86
N GLN A 19 10.89 -13.00 17.97
CA GLN A 19 10.90 -12.03 19.07
C GLN A 19 11.43 -10.67 18.63
N ALA A 20 12.49 -10.66 17.81
CA ALA A 20 13.09 -9.42 17.32
C ALA A 20 12.08 -8.57 16.50
N PHE A 21 11.26 -9.19 15.64
CA PHE A 21 10.23 -8.47 14.91
C PHE A 21 9.11 -7.97 15.83
N THR A 22 8.74 -8.76 16.83
CA THR A 22 7.79 -8.33 17.88
C THR A 22 8.30 -7.12 18.65
N ASP A 23 9.59 -7.07 18.98
CA ASP A 23 10.19 -5.94 19.70
C ASP A 23 10.33 -4.70 18.82
N LEU A 24 10.66 -4.86 17.54
CA LEU A 24 10.63 -3.77 16.56
C LEU A 24 9.21 -3.16 16.46
N ARG A 25 8.16 -3.99 16.40
CA ARG A 25 6.76 -3.52 16.39
C ARG A 25 6.41 -2.71 17.64
N LYS A 26 6.87 -3.13 18.82
CA LYS A 26 6.69 -2.36 20.07
C LYS A 26 7.39 -1.01 20.00
N GLN A 27 8.62 -0.95 19.48
CA GLN A 27 9.35 0.32 19.32
C GLN A 27 8.64 1.26 18.34
N VAL A 28 8.10 0.73 17.23
CA VAL A 28 7.28 1.50 16.27
C VAL A 28 5.99 2.03 16.92
N ALA A 29 5.34 1.25 17.78
CA ALA A 29 4.18 1.71 18.54
C ALA A 29 4.55 2.82 19.55
N LEU A 30 5.66 2.66 20.27
CA LEU A 30 6.20 3.68 21.19
C LEU A 30 6.56 4.97 20.46
N ALA A 31 6.95 4.88 19.19
CA ALA A 31 7.21 6.03 18.33
C ALA A 31 5.94 6.72 17.82
N GLY A 32 4.74 6.21 18.15
CA GLY A 32 3.46 6.85 17.85
C GLY A 32 2.62 6.16 16.79
N ALA A 33 3.05 5.03 16.21
CA ALA A 33 2.19 4.28 15.30
C ALA A 33 0.99 3.70 16.08
N THR A 34 -0.22 4.01 15.63
CA THR A 34 -1.47 3.63 16.33
C THR A 34 -1.94 2.23 15.94
N HIS A 35 -1.70 1.82 14.70
CA HIS A 35 -2.10 0.52 14.17
C HIS A 35 -1.01 0.00 13.24
N GLN A 36 -0.87 -1.33 13.19
CA GLN A 36 0.18 -2.01 12.44
C GLN A 36 -0.38 -3.29 11.83
N TYR A 37 -0.32 -3.40 10.51
CA TYR A 37 -0.74 -4.56 9.74
C TYR A 37 0.44 -5.05 8.94
N PHE A 38 0.84 -6.31 9.11
CA PHE A 38 2.02 -6.85 8.43
C PHE A 38 1.76 -8.28 7.98
N GLY A 39 2.33 -8.65 6.85
CA GLY A 39 2.02 -9.91 6.20
C GLY A 39 2.98 -10.23 5.08
N TYR A 40 2.92 -11.48 4.64
CA TYR A 40 3.70 -11.95 3.50
C TYR A 40 2.94 -11.73 2.20
N SER A 41 3.71 -11.50 1.13
CA SER A 41 3.18 -11.48 -0.23
C SER A 41 2.58 -12.84 -0.61
N VAL A 42 1.46 -12.80 -1.33
CA VAL A 42 0.69 -13.95 -1.82
C VAL A 42 0.89 -14.06 -3.31
N GLN A 43 1.09 -15.29 -3.79
CA GLN A 43 1.16 -15.56 -5.22
C GLN A 43 -0.25 -15.58 -5.83
N THR A 44 -0.39 -15.01 -7.02
CA THR A 44 -1.64 -15.02 -7.80
C THR A 44 -1.38 -15.58 -9.19
N SER A 45 -2.42 -15.97 -9.92
CA SER A 45 -2.27 -16.46 -11.29
C SER A 45 -2.19 -15.31 -12.32
N VAL A 46 -2.68 -14.13 -11.94
CA VAL A 46 -2.80 -12.94 -12.80
C VAL A 46 -1.72 -11.89 -12.62
N ALA A 47 -1.02 -11.83 -11.48
CA ALA A 47 0.04 -10.86 -11.26
C ALA A 47 1.43 -11.51 -11.39
N PRO A 48 2.30 -11.02 -12.29
CA PRO A 48 3.58 -11.65 -12.60
C PRO A 48 4.67 -11.35 -11.57
N LEU A 49 4.38 -10.59 -10.51
CA LEU A 49 5.39 -10.31 -9.49
C LEU A 49 5.72 -11.61 -8.76
N PRO A 50 6.97 -12.10 -8.86
CA PRO A 50 7.37 -13.29 -8.14
C PRO A 50 7.09 -13.06 -6.66
N LYS A 51 6.50 -14.04 -5.98
CA LYS A 51 6.50 -14.03 -4.53
C LYS A 51 7.96 -14.09 -4.08
N GLU A 52 8.52 -12.94 -3.73
CA GLU A 52 9.87 -12.89 -3.19
C GLU A 52 9.83 -13.49 -1.78
N ARG A 53 10.66 -14.51 -1.58
CA ARG A 53 10.66 -15.28 -0.34
C ARG A 53 11.06 -14.33 0.80
N HIS A 54 10.28 -14.32 1.87
CA HIS A 54 10.47 -13.45 3.03
C HIS A 54 10.17 -11.95 2.81
N GLU A 55 9.59 -11.56 1.67
CA GLU A 55 9.06 -10.20 1.51
C GLU A 55 7.88 -9.97 2.46
N ILE A 56 7.96 -8.89 3.23
CA ILE A 56 6.92 -8.38 4.10
C ILE A 56 6.39 -7.08 3.53
N THR A 57 5.06 -6.95 3.52
CA THR A 57 4.41 -5.63 3.52
C THR A 57 3.97 -5.30 4.94
N TRP A 58 4.36 -4.14 5.44
CA TRP A 58 3.99 -3.61 6.75
C TRP A 58 3.37 -2.23 6.60
N ILE A 59 2.07 -2.16 6.85
CA ILE A 59 1.27 -0.93 6.84
C ILE A 59 1.15 -0.41 8.27
N MET A 60 1.59 0.83 8.47
CA MET A 60 1.58 1.50 9.76
C MET A 60 0.72 2.76 9.67
N ARG A 61 -0.16 2.95 10.64
CA ARG A 61 -1.00 4.15 10.76
C ARG A 61 -0.37 5.14 11.72
N TRP A 62 -0.18 6.36 11.25
CA TRP A 62 0.43 7.44 12.02
C TRP A 62 -0.58 8.58 12.26
N PRO A 63 -0.55 9.21 13.44
CA PRO A 63 -1.40 10.36 13.72
C PRO A 63 -1.04 11.52 12.78
N VAL A 64 -2.06 12.26 12.33
CA VAL A 64 -1.87 13.46 11.51
C VAL A 64 -1.55 14.61 12.48
N GLY A 65 -0.28 14.96 12.63
CA GLY A 65 0.12 16.05 13.53
C GLY A 65 1.57 16.52 13.31
N PRO A 66 1.90 17.75 13.77
CA PRO A 66 3.24 18.34 13.65
C PRO A 66 4.32 17.65 14.51
N GLU A 67 3.97 16.66 15.33
CA GLU A 67 4.87 16.02 16.31
C GLU A 67 5.57 14.74 15.83
N LEU A 68 5.69 14.50 14.53
CA LEU A 68 6.51 13.39 14.00
C LEU A 68 8.01 13.74 13.92
N LEU A 69 8.50 14.57 14.85
CA LEU A 69 9.77 15.30 14.75
C LEU A 69 10.99 14.61 15.37
N GLU A 70 10.86 13.41 15.92
CA GLU A 70 12.02 12.58 16.21
C GLU A 70 11.86 11.21 15.58
N LYS A 71 12.73 10.90 14.62
CA LYS A 71 12.85 9.55 14.07
C LYS A 71 13.18 8.64 15.24
N PRO A 72 12.37 7.62 15.56
CA PRO A 72 12.84 6.59 16.47
C PRO A 72 14.11 6.00 15.86
N ASN A 73 15.17 5.84 16.65
CA ASN A 73 16.40 5.20 16.18
C ASN A 73 16.17 3.69 16.04
N LEU A 74 15.42 3.32 15.01
CA LEU A 74 15.07 1.95 14.67
C LEU A 74 16.08 1.33 13.73
N GLU A 75 17.09 2.08 13.27
CA GLU A 75 18.06 1.63 12.27
C GLU A 75 18.72 0.31 12.70
N ARG A 76 19.21 0.25 13.94
CA ARG A 76 19.84 -0.97 14.47
C ARG A 76 18.85 -2.14 14.52
N ALA A 77 17.68 -1.95 15.13
CA ALA A 77 16.68 -3.00 15.29
C ALA A 77 16.15 -3.49 13.93
N PHE A 78 16.05 -2.60 12.95
CA PHE A 78 15.63 -2.91 11.60
C PHE A 78 16.73 -3.65 10.82
N ALA A 79 17.99 -3.22 10.94
CA ALA A 79 19.14 -3.85 10.29
C ALA A 79 19.37 -5.29 10.78
N GLU A 80 19.03 -5.61 12.03
CA GLU A 80 19.08 -6.98 12.57
C GLU A 80 18.02 -7.91 11.95
N LEU A 81 16.98 -7.36 11.34
CA LEU A 81 15.83 -8.10 10.83
C LEU A 81 15.78 -8.16 9.30
N SER A 82 16.19 -7.08 8.64
CA SER A 82 15.97 -6.85 7.22
C SER A 82 17.20 -7.19 6.39
N GLN A 83 17.00 -7.87 5.26
CA GLN A 83 17.90 -7.75 4.13
C GLN A 83 17.80 -6.32 3.56
N LYS A 84 18.87 -5.87 2.90
CA LYS A 84 19.05 -4.48 2.43
C LYS A 84 17.86 -3.92 1.64
N ASP A 85 17.79 -2.60 1.59
CA ASP A 85 16.94 -1.76 0.72
C ASP A 85 15.42 -1.81 1.03
N PRO A 86 14.98 -1.48 2.26
CA PRO A 86 13.55 -1.30 2.53
C PRO A 86 13.01 -0.17 1.65
N SER A 87 11.77 -0.32 1.19
CA SER A 87 11.08 0.73 0.44
C SER A 87 9.82 1.21 1.16
N SER A 88 9.53 2.50 1.03
CA SER A 88 8.41 3.15 1.70
C SER A 88 7.55 3.96 0.75
N LEU A 89 6.23 3.81 0.91
CA LEU A 89 5.20 4.67 0.33
C LEU A 89 4.45 5.34 1.47
N LEU A 90 4.42 6.68 1.48
CA LEU A 90 3.61 7.46 2.40
C LEU A 90 2.35 7.91 1.70
N ILE A 91 1.18 7.61 2.25
CA ILE A 91 -0.12 7.93 1.63
C ILE A 91 -0.98 8.68 2.66
N ASP A 92 -1.70 9.69 2.19
CA ASP A 92 -2.80 10.28 2.95
C ASP A 92 -4.11 9.79 2.37
N VAL A 93 -4.80 8.96 3.14
CA VAL A 93 -6.15 8.49 2.77
C VAL A 93 -7.18 9.47 3.29
N ALA A 94 -8.10 9.86 2.41
CA ALA A 94 -9.01 10.99 2.62
C ALA A 94 -10.18 10.65 3.57
N ASN A 95 -10.45 9.36 3.79
CA ASN A 95 -11.64 8.95 4.52
C ASN A 95 -11.41 9.02 6.04
N ASN A 96 -12.36 9.64 6.75
CA ASN A 96 -12.37 9.70 8.22
C ASN A 96 -13.06 8.48 8.86
N ASP A 97 -13.76 7.67 8.06
CA ASP A 97 -14.34 6.41 8.52
C ASP A 97 -13.36 5.27 8.22
N ASP A 98 -12.71 4.76 9.26
CA ASP A 98 -11.70 3.71 9.16
C ASP A 98 -12.30 2.32 8.86
N LYS A 99 -13.64 2.16 8.87
CA LYS A 99 -14.28 0.85 8.71
C LYS A 99 -13.94 0.18 7.39
N GLU A 100 -14.00 0.92 6.29
CA GLU A 100 -13.76 0.36 4.96
C GLU A 100 -12.29 -0.03 4.78
N LEU A 101 -11.37 0.85 5.20
CA LEU A 101 -9.94 0.53 5.20
C LEU A 101 -9.66 -0.71 6.06
N LEU A 102 -10.24 -0.78 7.26
CA LEU A 102 -10.07 -1.92 8.15
C LEU A 102 -10.60 -3.19 7.50
N ALA A 103 -11.79 -3.16 6.88
CA ALA A 103 -12.35 -4.29 6.16
C ALA A 103 -11.45 -4.77 5.01
N GLY A 104 -10.72 -3.85 4.37
CA GLY A 104 -9.68 -4.17 3.40
C GLY A 104 -8.46 -4.86 4.01
N LEU A 105 -7.94 -4.29 5.11
CA LEU A 105 -6.73 -4.78 5.79
C LEU A 105 -6.94 -6.08 6.57
N THR A 106 -8.17 -6.41 6.95
CA THR A 106 -8.53 -7.68 7.62
C THR A 106 -9.12 -8.72 6.67
N ALA A 107 -9.19 -8.41 5.37
CA ALA A 107 -9.68 -9.37 4.39
C ALA A 107 -8.75 -10.60 4.29
N PRO A 108 -9.28 -11.76 3.87
CA PRO A 108 -8.46 -12.95 3.59
C PRO A 108 -7.33 -12.69 2.59
N VAL A 109 -7.53 -11.72 1.69
CA VAL A 109 -6.49 -11.18 0.80
C VAL A 109 -6.67 -9.67 0.75
N CYS A 110 -5.58 -8.93 0.96
CA CYS A 110 -5.51 -7.52 0.63
C CYS A 110 -4.65 -7.32 -0.63
N GLU A 111 -5.22 -6.72 -1.66
CA GLU A 111 -4.49 -6.22 -2.82
C GLU A 111 -3.98 -4.80 -2.53
N ILE A 112 -2.72 -4.54 -2.88
CA ILE A 112 -2.14 -3.20 -2.90
C ILE A 112 -1.82 -2.86 -4.35
N VAL A 113 -2.56 -1.92 -4.93
CA VAL A 113 -2.36 -1.46 -6.32
C VAL A 113 -1.56 -0.17 -6.29
N ALA A 114 -0.44 -0.15 -7.01
CA ALA A 114 0.35 1.04 -7.28
C ALA A 114 0.12 1.49 -8.73
N MET A 115 -0.82 2.42 -8.90
CA MET A 115 -1.21 2.98 -10.20
C MET A 115 -0.46 4.28 -10.46
N LYS A 116 0.58 4.21 -11.29
CA LYS A 116 1.36 5.37 -11.71
C LYS A 116 0.73 5.99 -12.95
N MET A 117 0.51 7.29 -12.91
CA MET A 117 0.04 8.08 -14.04
C MET A 117 1.22 8.66 -14.81
N ASN A 118 1.06 8.84 -16.12
CA ASN A 118 2.03 9.57 -16.94
C ASN A 118 2.18 11.02 -16.44
N ASN A 119 3.33 11.63 -16.71
CA ASN A 119 3.66 12.96 -16.18
C ASN A 119 2.68 14.05 -16.63
N ASP A 120 2.17 13.93 -17.86
CA ASP A 120 1.20 14.80 -18.51
C ASP A 120 -0.26 14.50 -18.13
N ALA A 121 -0.52 13.43 -17.36
CA ALA A 121 -1.87 13.05 -16.99
C ALA A 121 -2.57 14.14 -16.13
N PRO A 122 -3.77 14.61 -16.53
CA PRO A 122 -4.50 15.68 -15.84
C PRO A 122 -5.24 15.16 -14.60
N ILE A 123 -4.52 14.57 -13.65
CA ILE A 123 -5.08 13.83 -12.49
C ILE A 123 -5.96 14.67 -11.54
N ARG A 124 -5.96 15.99 -11.69
CA ARG A 124 -6.80 16.92 -10.93
C ARG A 124 -8.02 17.40 -11.72
N GLU A 125 -8.07 17.12 -13.02
CA GLU A 125 -9.23 17.46 -13.85
C GLU A 125 -10.34 16.43 -13.66
N LEU A 126 -11.59 16.88 -13.76
CA LEU A 126 -12.77 16.11 -13.38
C LEU A 126 -12.88 14.74 -14.08
N PRO A 127 -12.69 14.60 -15.40
CA PRO A 127 -12.87 13.30 -16.04
C PRO A 127 -11.91 12.23 -15.51
N LEU A 128 -10.65 12.61 -15.31
CA LEU A 128 -9.62 11.68 -14.85
C LEU A 128 -9.70 11.43 -13.35
N SER A 129 -9.82 12.49 -12.54
CA SER A 129 -9.96 12.37 -11.09
C SER A 129 -11.20 11.59 -10.66
N HIS A 130 -12.33 11.74 -11.39
CA HIS A 130 -13.53 10.96 -11.18
C HIS A 130 -13.30 9.48 -11.51
N SER A 131 -12.64 9.19 -12.63
CA SER A 131 -12.33 7.80 -13.03
C SER A 131 -11.39 7.12 -12.02
N MET A 132 -10.37 7.83 -11.52
CA MET A 132 -9.49 7.36 -10.43
C MET A 132 -10.22 7.07 -9.13
N ARG A 133 -11.28 7.81 -8.80
CA ARG A 133 -12.13 7.48 -7.65
C ARG A 133 -13.01 6.27 -7.95
N LYS A 134 -13.51 6.18 -9.18
CA LYS A 134 -14.48 5.17 -9.60
C LYS A 134 -13.87 3.77 -9.63
N THR A 135 -12.58 3.63 -9.95
CA THR A 135 -11.85 2.35 -9.83
C THR A 135 -11.93 1.75 -8.43
N TYR A 136 -11.99 2.56 -7.37
CA TYR A 136 -12.24 2.09 -6.00
C TYR A 136 -13.73 1.87 -5.74
N THR A 137 -14.58 2.87 -6.00
CA THR A 137 -16.00 2.78 -5.60
C THR A 137 -16.78 1.72 -6.36
N ASP A 138 -16.38 1.38 -7.59
CA ASP A 138 -17.01 0.32 -8.36
C ASP A 138 -16.67 -1.09 -7.83
N CYS A 139 -15.62 -1.26 -7.02
CA CYS A 139 -15.31 -2.54 -6.38
C CYS A 139 -16.48 -3.06 -5.52
N TYR A 140 -17.28 -2.17 -4.90
CA TYR A 140 -18.48 -2.57 -4.15
C TYR A 140 -19.57 -3.24 -5.01
N ARG A 141 -19.45 -3.17 -6.33
CA ARG A 141 -20.35 -3.85 -7.28
C ARG A 141 -19.80 -5.21 -7.72
N MET A 142 -18.61 -5.58 -7.25
CA MET A 142 -17.91 -6.80 -7.62
C MET A 142 -18.02 -7.83 -6.49
N GLN A 143 -18.23 -9.08 -6.86
CA GLN A 143 -18.36 -10.17 -5.89
C GLN A 143 -17.04 -10.37 -5.13
N GLY A 144 -17.13 -10.54 -3.81
CA GLY A 144 -15.97 -10.84 -2.96
C GLY A 144 -15.15 -9.63 -2.54
N PHE A 145 -15.48 -8.41 -2.96
CA PHE A 145 -14.86 -7.20 -2.43
C PHE A 145 -15.35 -6.91 -1.01
N THR A 146 -14.43 -6.67 -0.07
CA THR A 146 -14.77 -6.51 1.35
C THR A 146 -14.64 -5.08 1.87
N GLY A 147 -13.94 -4.21 1.14
CA GLY A 147 -13.68 -2.84 1.56
C GLY A 147 -12.26 -2.41 1.20
N GLY A 148 -11.94 -1.15 1.47
CA GLY A 148 -10.61 -0.62 1.21
C GLY A 148 -10.54 0.89 1.33
N ASP A 149 -9.42 1.45 0.90
CA ASP A 149 -9.28 2.89 0.67
C ASP A 149 -8.17 3.14 -0.35
N TRP A 150 -8.01 4.39 -0.75
CA TRP A 150 -6.97 4.79 -1.69
C TRP A 150 -6.53 6.23 -1.46
N GLY A 151 -5.36 6.56 -1.99
CA GLY A 151 -4.82 7.92 -1.94
C GLY A 151 -3.60 8.08 -2.82
N TYR A 152 -3.19 9.33 -3.01
CA TYR A 152 -1.93 9.62 -3.69
C TYR A 152 -0.77 9.56 -2.72
N THR A 153 0.36 9.03 -3.18
CA THR A 153 1.60 9.06 -2.41
C THR A 153 2.05 10.49 -2.16
N LEU A 154 2.60 10.71 -0.97
CA LEU A 154 3.11 12.01 -0.54
C LEU A 154 4.60 12.17 -0.79
N ASN A 155 5.38 11.09 -0.87
CA ASN A 155 6.85 11.16 -0.88
C ASN A 155 7.50 10.80 -2.22
N THR A 156 6.84 10.02 -3.08
CA THR A 156 7.46 9.51 -4.31
C THR A 156 6.46 9.12 -5.39
N ASN A 157 6.90 9.12 -6.66
CA ASN A 157 6.16 8.53 -7.79
C ASN A 157 6.78 7.21 -8.28
N LEU A 158 7.72 6.64 -7.52
CA LEU A 158 8.32 5.35 -7.81
C LEU A 158 7.37 4.25 -7.34
N VAL A 159 6.94 3.38 -8.26
CA VAL A 159 6.02 2.26 -7.96
C VAL A 159 6.57 1.34 -6.87
N GLY A 160 7.89 1.12 -6.87
CA GLY A 160 8.57 0.33 -5.83
C GLY A 160 8.72 1.03 -4.48
N GLY A 161 8.35 2.31 -4.34
CA GLY A 161 8.60 3.12 -3.15
C GLY A 161 9.96 3.80 -3.14
N GLU A 162 10.14 4.72 -2.19
CA GLU A 162 11.43 5.37 -1.90
C GLU A 162 12.31 4.39 -1.12
N ARG A 163 13.57 4.21 -1.55
CA ARG A 163 14.49 3.23 -0.96
C ARG A 163 15.18 3.78 0.30
N ASP A 164 15.66 2.87 1.12
CA ASP A 164 16.42 3.14 2.35
C ASP A 164 15.62 3.99 3.36
N VAL A 165 14.29 3.86 3.33
CA VAL A 165 13.39 4.55 4.24
C VAL A 165 12.99 3.60 5.36
N LEU A 166 13.31 4.00 6.60
CA LEU A 166 12.97 3.27 7.81
C LEU A 166 11.51 3.52 8.27
N PRO A 167 10.94 2.65 9.13
CA PRO A 167 9.67 2.92 9.79
C PRO A 167 9.68 4.30 10.48
N GLY A 168 8.63 5.10 10.27
CA GLY A 168 8.49 6.45 10.84
C GLY A 168 9.32 7.55 10.16
N SER A 169 10.03 7.25 9.07
CA SER A 169 10.74 8.25 8.25
C SER A 169 9.94 8.64 7.01
N TRP A 170 9.84 9.94 6.71
CA TRP A 170 8.90 10.48 5.71
C TRP A 170 9.52 10.99 4.41
N GLY A 171 10.84 11.14 4.36
CA GLY A 171 11.52 11.79 3.23
C GLY A 171 11.03 13.23 3.00
N SER A 172 11.25 13.75 1.80
CA SER A 172 10.62 15.00 1.34
C SER A 172 9.20 14.72 0.84
N ARG A 173 8.32 15.73 0.92
CA ARG A 173 6.96 15.62 0.39
C ARG A 173 6.87 16.25 -1.00
N LEU A 174 6.19 15.56 -1.90
CA LEU A 174 5.78 16.06 -3.20
C LEU A 174 4.62 17.06 -3.05
N GLU A 175 4.70 18.12 -3.82
CA GLU A 175 3.60 19.06 -4.02
C GLU A 175 2.39 18.35 -4.63
N SER A 176 1.18 18.80 -4.30
CA SER A 176 -0.07 18.12 -4.71
C SER A 176 -0.18 17.90 -6.23
N LYS A 177 0.32 18.84 -7.04
CA LYS A 177 0.31 18.76 -8.51
C LYS A 177 1.24 17.70 -9.07
N ASP A 178 2.29 17.34 -8.33
CA ASP A 178 3.36 16.45 -8.77
C ASP A 178 3.14 14.99 -8.33
N ARG A 179 2.11 14.71 -7.52
CA ARG A 179 1.79 13.36 -7.05
C ARG A 179 1.07 12.56 -8.14
N LYS A 180 1.79 11.69 -8.85
CA LYS A 180 1.29 10.88 -9.97
C LYS A 180 1.09 9.41 -9.63
N LEU A 181 1.46 8.97 -8.43
CA LEU A 181 1.27 7.59 -7.98
C LEU A 181 0.10 7.51 -7.00
N ALA A 182 -0.96 6.80 -7.41
CA ALA A 182 -2.08 6.43 -6.54
C ALA A 182 -1.86 5.03 -5.99
N ILE A 183 -2.13 4.85 -4.70
CA ILE A 183 -2.13 3.56 -4.03
C ILE A 183 -3.56 3.21 -3.63
N TYR A 184 -4.01 2.02 -4.02
CA TYR A 184 -5.27 1.43 -3.57
C TYR A 184 -4.96 0.27 -2.64
N ILE A 185 -5.71 0.17 -1.55
CA ILE A 185 -5.67 -0.91 -0.56
C ILE A 185 -7.04 -1.55 -0.61
N LEU A 186 -7.16 -2.73 -1.20
CA LEU A 186 -8.43 -3.36 -1.57
C LEU A 186 -8.53 -4.76 -0.96
N GLY A 187 -9.58 -5.02 -0.20
CA GLY A 187 -9.84 -6.32 0.42
C GLY A 187 -10.68 -7.23 -0.46
N TRP A 188 -10.29 -8.49 -0.50
CA TRP A 188 -10.97 -9.54 -1.25
C TRP A 188 -11.13 -10.81 -0.39
N GLU A 189 -12.28 -11.46 -0.53
CA GLU A 189 -12.56 -12.75 0.10
C GLU A 189 -11.63 -13.86 -0.40
N SER A 190 -11.19 -13.79 -1.67
CA SER A 190 -10.21 -14.71 -2.24
C SER A 190 -9.52 -14.12 -3.47
N ILE A 191 -8.42 -14.75 -3.93
CA ILE A 191 -7.74 -14.37 -5.16
C ILE A 191 -8.62 -14.65 -6.39
N GLU A 192 -9.33 -15.77 -6.39
CA GLU A 192 -10.20 -16.20 -7.48
C GLU A 192 -11.33 -15.19 -7.71
N LEU A 193 -11.93 -14.66 -6.65
CA LEU A 193 -12.99 -13.66 -6.75
C LEU A 193 -12.47 -12.33 -7.30
N HIS A 194 -11.27 -11.90 -6.88
CA HIS A 194 -10.58 -10.75 -7.48
C HIS A 194 -10.25 -11.00 -8.98
N GLU A 195 -9.76 -12.19 -9.32
CA GLU A 195 -9.47 -12.57 -10.70
C GLU A 195 -10.72 -12.53 -11.60
N ASP A 196 -11.87 -12.91 -11.06
CA ASP A 196 -13.16 -12.81 -11.77
C ASP A 196 -13.67 -11.37 -11.84
N ALA A 197 -13.46 -10.56 -10.79
CA ALA A 197 -13.78 -9.14 -10.78
C ALA A 197 -13.09 -8.36 -11.92
N ASN A 198 -11.84 -8.68 -12.22
CA ASN A 198 -11.06 -8.08 -13.32
C ASN A 198 -11.58 -8.41 -14.73
N LYS A 199 -12.49 -9.39 -14.85
CA LYS A 199 -13.13 -9.76 -16.11
C LYS A 199 -14.50 -9.10 -16.28
N THR A 200 -14.95 -8.32 -15.30
CA THR A 200 -16.27 -7.68 -15.35
C THR A 200 -16.29 -6.46 -16.26
N PRO A 201 -17.44 -6.12 -16.87
CA PRO A 201 -17.59 -4.88 -17.62
C PRO A 201 -17.35 -3.62 -16.77
N VAL A 202 -17.63 -3.71 -15.47
CA VAL A 202 -17.43 -2.62 -14.51
C VAL A 202 -15.94 -2.29 -14.39
N PHE A 203 -15.08 -3.30 -14.26
CA PHE A 203 -13.63 -3.10 -14.24
C PHE A 203 -13.12 -2.54 -15.58
N ALA A 204 -13.58 -3.13 -16.69
CA ALA A 204 -13.15 -2.71 -18.03
C ALA A 204 -13.49 -1.25 -18.34
N GLU A 205 -14.64 -0.75 -17.86
CA GLU A 205 -15.08 0.62 -18.09
C GLU A 205 -14.03 1.65 -17.65
N GLU A 206 -13.51 1.53 -16.42
CA GLU A 206 -12.52 2.47 -15.91
C GLU A 206 -11.13 2.22 -16.47
N MET A 207 -10.74 0.96 -16.70
CA MET A 207 -9.45 0.67 -17.33
C MET A 207 -9.35 1.23 -18.76
N ILE A 208 -10.45 1.23 -19.52
CA ILE A 208 -10.49 1.87 -20.85
C ILE A 208 -10.30 3.38 -20.76
N LYS A 209 -10.97 4.05 -19.81
CA LYS A 209 -10.87 5.50 -19.61
C LYS A 209 -9.49 5.93 -19.12
N LEU A 210 -8.89 5.13 -18.24
CA LEU A 210 -7.60 5.42 -17.63
C LEU A 210 -6.42 5.00 -18.50
N GLY A 211 -6.60 4.00 -19.38
CA GLY A 211 -5.53 3.38 -20.18
C GLY A 211 -4.55 4.35 -20.85
N PRO A 212 -5.00 5.43 -21.52
CA PRO A 212 -4.10 6.42 -22.14
C PRO A 212 -3.17 7.15 -21.15
N TRP A 213 -3.54 7.18 -19.87
CA TRP A 213 -2.87 7.94 -18.81
C TRP A 213 -2.07 7.07 -17.85
N ILE A 214 -2.33 5.76 -17.81
CA ILE A 214 -1.63 4.82 -16.94
C ILE A 214 -0.23 4.58 -17.50
N ASN A 215 0.76 4.67 -16.62
CA ASN A 215 2.13 4.33 -16.93
C ASN A 215 2.34 2.81 -16.83
N GLN A 216 3.14 2.26 -17.75
CA GLN A 216 3.46 0.83 -17.82
C GLN A 216 4.13 0.26 -16.57
N GLU A 217 4.76 1.10 -15.73
CA GLU A 217 5.37 0.65 -14.48
C GLU A 217 4.34 0.31 -13.40
N SER A 218 3.07 0.65 -13.59
CA SER A 218 2.01 0.34 -12.63
C SER A 218 1.95 -1.16 -12.34
N GLY A 219 1.59 -1.51 -11.12
CA GLY A 219 1.51 -2.91 -10.71
C GLY A 219 0.72 -3.09 -9.42
N ALA A 220 0.54 -4.34 -9.03
CA ALA A 220 -0.14 -4.69 -7.78
C ALA A 220 0.56 -5.88 -7.13
N TRP A 221 0.48 -5.95 -5.80
CA TRP A 221 0.87 -7.13 -5.04
C TRP A 221 -0.20 -7.45 -4.00
N TYR A 222 -0.20 -8.68 -3.51
CA TYR A 222 -1.26 -9.21 -2.66
C TYR A 222 -0.65 -9.66 -1.36
N VAL A 223 -1.33 -9.39 -0.25
CA VAL A 223 -0.81 -9.61 1.10
C VAL A 223 -1.86 -10.36 1.91
N ARG A 224 -1.40 -11.34 2.68
CA ARG A 224 -2.17 -11.91 3.79
C ARG A 224 -1.62 -11.32 5.07
N PHE A 225 -2.35 -10.36 5.62
CA PHE A 225 -1.98 -9.76 6.90
C PHE A 225 -2.16 -10.78 8.03
N ALA A 226 -1.16 -10.87 8.90
CA ALA A 226 -1.27 -11.63 10.13
C ALA A 226 -2.29 -10.91 11.03
N THR A 227 -3.37 -11.63 11.37
CA THR A 227 -4.38 -11.18 12.34
C THR A 227 -3.94 -11.50 13.76
#